data_AF-A0A9X8QLF4-F1
#
_entry.id   AF-A0A9X8QLF4-F1
#
_cell.length_a   1.000
_cell.length_b   1.000
_cell.length_c   1.000
_cell.angle_alpha   90.00
_cell.angle_beta   90.00
_cell.angle_gamma   90.00
#
_symmetry.space_group_name_H-M   'P 1'
#
loop_
_entity.id
_entity.type
_entity.pdbx_description
1 polymer ?
#
loop_
_entity_poly.entity_id
_entity_poly.type
_entity_poly.pdbx_seq_one_letter_code
_entity_poly.pdbx_strand_id
1 'polypeptide(L)'
;MKAIRMLVATVVLGVTSGLAWADLPPVITMGPGFKIVVNGAEVPVFGFDRCPQAALDPQNTFHIPGEQAKACTVIPSYQSEVKVRMMLRSGPVVETWGVMRYGNMLGFRRPDGDLVVPAT
;
A
#
# COMPACT_ATOMS: atom_id res chain seq x y z
N MET A 1 35.50 56.11 -24.26
CA MET A 1 35.36 54.73 -24.77
C MET A 1 34.89 53.85 -23.61
N LYS A 2 33.69 53.26 -23.71
CA LYS A 2 33.02 52.46 -22.65
C LYS A 2 33.53 51.01 -22.72
N ALA A 3 34.13 50.51 -21.64
CA ALA A 3 34.44 49.09 -21.51
C ALA A 3 33.28 48.36 -20.81
N ILE A 4 32.74 47.36 -21.49
CA ILE A 4 31.58 46.55 -21.10
C ILE A 4 31.97 45.59 -19.98
N ARG A 5 31.17 45.54 -18.90
CA ARG A 5 31.32 44.56 -17.82
C ARG A 5 30.95 43.17 -18.35
N MET A 6 31.87 42.20 -18.28
CA MET A 6 31.56 40.78 -18.44
C MET A 6 30.78 40.29 -17.22
N LEU A 7 29.57 39.79 -17.45
CA LEU A 7 28.81 39.01 -16.48
C LEU A 7 29.25 37.55 -16.62
N VAL A 8 29.96 37.04 -15.62
CA VAL A 8 30.23 35.61 -15.46
C VAL A 8 28.96 34.98 -14.91
N ALA A 9 28.24 34.23 -15.75
CA ALA A 9 27.10 33.43 -15.32
C ALA A 9 27.64 32.09 -14.81
N THR A 10 27.81 31.97 -13.49
CA THR A 10 28.10 30.68 -12.85
C THR A 10 26.82 29.85 -12.87
N VAL A 11 26.77 28.84 -13.74
CA VAL A 11 25.70 27.85 -13.76
C VAL A 11 25.87 26.99 -12.50
N VAL A 12 25.02 27.20 -11.50
CA VAL A 12 24.89 26.28 -10.37
C VAL A 12 24.12 25.07 -10.90
N LEU A 13 24.85 23.98 -11.14
CA LEU A 13 24.24 22.67 -11.40
C LEU A 13 23.56 22.23 -10.11
N GLY A 14 22.26 22.50 -10.01
CA GLY A 14 21.42 21.94 -8.96
C GLY A 14 21.43 20.42 -9.07
N VAL A 15 22.05 19.76 -8.11
CA VAL A 15 21.91 18.31 -7.92
C VAL A 15 20.48 18.06 -7.47
N THR A 16 19.60 17.75 -8.42
CA THR A 16 18.30 17.19 -8.09
C THR A 16 18.57 15.76 -7.62
N SER A 17 18.69 15.55 -6.32
CA SER A 17 18.71 14.24 -5.70
C SER A 17 17.33 13.59 -5.90
N GLY A 18 17.07 13.13 -7.13
CA GLY A 18 15.97 12.22 -7.39
C GLY A 18 16.30 10.94 -6.65
N LEU A 19 15.58 10.67 -5.57
CA LEU A 19 15.64 9.37 -4.91
C LEU A 19 15.44 8.31 -5.98
N ALA A 20 16.46 7.46 -6.20
CA ALA A 20 16.32 6.34 -7.09
C ALA A 20 15.19 5.47 -6.54
N TRP A 21 14.34 4.91 -7.40
CA TRP A 21 13.19 4.10 -6.95
C TRP A 21 13.64 2.89 -6.11
N ALA A 22 14.91 2.48 -6.24
CA ALA A 22 15.54 1.44 -5.43
C ALA A 22 15.79 1.85 -3.95
N ASP A 23 15.85 3.15 -3.65
CA ASP A 23 16.02 3.68 -2.30
C ASP A 23 14.68 3.97 -1.61
N LEU A 24 13.58 3.91 -2.37
CA LEU A 24 12.25 3.99 -1.79
C LEU A 24 11.95 2.65 -1.09
N PRO A 25 11.57 2.69 0.18
CA PRO A 25 11.26 1.46 0.88
C PRO A 25 10.15 0.65 0.19
N PRO A 26 10.17 -0.68 0.28
CA PRO A 26 9.23 -1.52 -0.46
C PRO A 26 7.79 -1.17 -0.09
N VAL A 27 6.99 -0.89 -1.13
CA VAL A 27 5.53 -0.74 -1.01
C VAL A 27 4.93 -2.13 -1.18
N ILE A 28 4.37 -2.66 -0.10
CA ILE A 28 3.63 -3.93 -0.15
C ILE A 28 2.17 -3.60 -0.46
N THR A 29 1.54 -4.37 -1.34
CA THR A 29 0.13 -4.16 -1.69
C THR A 29 -0.65 -5.43 -1.42
N MET A 30 -1.70 -5.35 -0.62
CA MET A 30 -2.73 -6.38 -0.54
C MET A 30 -3.76 -6.12 -1.64
N GLY A 31 -3.90 -7.09 -2.55
CA GLY A 31 -4.89 -7.03 -3.62
C GLY A 31 -6.33 -7.05 -3.08
N PRO A 32 -7.29 -6.56 -3.87
CA PRO A 32 -8.69 -6.55 -3.48
C PRO A 32 -9.21 -7.98 -3.34
N GLY A 33 -9.98 -8.25 -2.29
CA GLY A 33 -10.56 -9.57 -2.03
C GLY A 33 -9.62 -10.57 -1.39
N PHE A 34 -8.40 -10.16 -1.01
CA PHE A 34 -7.51 -10.96 -0.16
C PHE A 34 -8.29 -11.52 1.04
N LYS A 35 -8.21 -12.82 1.26
CA LYS A 35 -9.02 -13.49 2.29
C LYS A 35 -8.20 -13.76 3.54
N ILE A 36 -8.84 -13.56 4.69
CA ILE A 36 -8.30 -13.88 6.01
C ILE A 36 -9.24 -14.81 6.75
N VAL A 37 -8.75 -15.46 7.81
CA VAL A 37 -9.59 -16.25 8.72
C VAL A 37 -10.00 -15.38 9.91
N VAL A 38 -11.31 -15.25 10.15
CA VAL A 38 -11.88 -14.62 11.35
C VAL A 38 -12.88 -15.60 11.96
N ASN A 39 -12.68 -16.00 13.21
CA ASN A 39 -13.54 -16.98 13.91
C ASN A 39 -13.80 -18.25 13.08
N GLY A 40 -12.78 -18.76 12.38
CA GLY A 40 -12.86 -19.96 11.55
C GLY A 40 -13.54 -19.78 10.19
N ALA A 41 -13.96 -18.57 9.82
CA ALA A 41 -14.55 -18.26 8.53
C ALA A 41 -13.59 -17.46 7.63
N GLU A 42 -13.59 -17.75 6.34
CA GLU A 42 -12.93 -16.92 5.34
C GLU A 42 -13.67 -15.60 5.13
N VAL A 43 -12.95 -14.49 5.22
CA VAL A 43 -13.48 -13.14 5.10
C VAL A 43 -12.65 -12.38 4.07
N PRO A 44 -13.24 -11.92 2.95
CA PRO A 44 -12.51 -11.11 1.99
C PRO A 44 -12.32 -9.68 2.52
N VAL A 45 -11.16 -9.13 2.20
CA VAL A 45 -10.67 -7.84 2.68
C VAL A 45 -10.40 -6.93 1.49
N PHE A 46 -10.80 -5.68 1.63
CA PHE A 46 -10.63 -4.65 0.63
C PHE A 46 -9.98 -3.43 1.27
N GLY A 47 -9.13 -2.74 0.54
CA GLY A 47 -8.62 -1.47 1.00
C GLY A 47 -9.47 -0.30 0.54
N PHE A 48 -8.83 0.85 0.50
CA PHE A 48 -9.39 2.11 0.03
C PHE A 48 -8.47 2.82 -0.96
N ASP A 49 -7.29 2.24 -1.21
CA ASP A 49 -6.28 2.80 -2.07
C ASP A 49 -6.50 2.34 -3.51
N ARG A 50 -6.06 3.17 -4.45
CA ARG A 50 -5.99 2.76 -5.84
C ARG A 50 -4.94 1.66 -5.97
N CYS A 51 -5.31 0.53 -6.57
CA CYS A 51 -4.34 -0.49 -6.91
C CYS A 51 -3.24 0.06 -7.83
N PRO A 52 -1.95 -0.12 -7.48
CA PRO A 52 -0.88 0.14 -8.42
C PRO A 52 -1.09 -0.73 -9.66
N GLN A 53 -0.75 -0.20 -10.83
CA GLN A 53 -1.04 -0.86 -12.12
C GLN A 53 -0.37 -2.24 -12.22
N ALA A 54 0.76 -2.44 -11.54
CA ALA A 54 1.47 -3.72 -11.43
C ALA A 54 0.81 -4.74 -10.48
N ALA A 55 -0.08 -4.31 -9.59
CA ALA A 55 -0.84 -5.18 -8.67
C ALA A 55 -2.20 -5.61 -9.25
N LEU A 56 -2.57 -5.11 -10.43
CA LEU A 56 -3.71 -5.58 -11.19
C LEU A 56 -3.31 -6.87 -11.90
N ASP A 57 -3.49 -8.00 -11.23
CA ASP A 57 -3.37 -9.30 -11.91
C ASP A 57 -4.55 -9.49 -12.87
N PRO A 58 -4.33 -9.60 -14.19
CA PRO A 58 -5.41 -9.88 -15.15
C PRO A 58 -6.07 -11.25 -14.93
N GLN A 59 -5.43 -12.15 -14.18
CA GLN A 59 -5.99 -13.44 -13.74
C GLN A 59 -6.65 -13.38 -12.37
N ASN A 60 -6.81 -12.20 -11.75
CA ASN A 60 -7.47 -12.09 -10.45
C ASN A 60 -8.93 -12.57 -10.56
N THR A 61 -9.14 -13.86 -10.27
CA THR A 61 -10.39 -14.61 -10.47
C THR A 61 -11.47 -14.28 -9.44
N PHE A 62 -11.18 -13.38 -8.50
CA PHE A 62 -12.20 -12.87 -7.61
C PHE A 62 -13.16 -12.02 -8.44
N HIS A 63 -14.32 -12.56 -8.80
CA HIS A 63 -15.47 -11.82 -9.33
C HIS A 63 -15.92 -10.82 -8.25
N ILE A 64 -15.20 -9.71 -8.13
CA ILE A 64 -15.51 -8.59 -7.25
C ILE A 64 -16.22 -7.57 -8.14
N PRO A 65 -17.55 -7.43 -8.03
CA PRO A 65 -18.27 -6.46 -8.84
C PRO A 65 -17.96 -5.02 -8.38
N GLY A 66 -17.90 -4.10 -9.35
CA GLY A 66 -17.89 -2.65 -9.10
C GLY A 66 -16.56 -2.07 -8.58
N GLU A 67 -16.65 -0.91 -7.91
CA GLU A 67 -15.48 -0.12 -7.47
C GLU A 67 -14.57 -0.85 -6.46
N GLN A 68 -15.06 -1.92 -5.81
CA GLN A 68 -14.26 -2.72 -4.88
C GLN A 68 -13.13 -3.50 -5.57
N ALA A 69 -13.28 -3.81 -6.86
CA ALA A 69 -12.24 -4.49 -7.65
C ALA A 69 -10.97 -3.64 -7.86
N LYS A 70 -11.04 -2.34 -7.55
CA LYS A 70 -9.93 -1.39 -7.70
C LYS A 70 -9.32 -0.97 -6.37
N ALA A 71 -9.86 -1.49 -5.25
CA ALA A 71 -9.58 -1.03 -3.90
C ALA A 71 -8.55 -1.93 -3.21
N CYS A 72 -7.28 -1.60 -3.38
CA CYS A 72 -6.15 -2.24 -2.72
C CYS A 72 -5.89 -1.64 -1.35
N THR A 73 -5.18 -2.38 -0.50
CA THR A 73 -4.51 -1.80 0.68
C THR A 73 -3.04 -1.65 0.35
N VAL A 74 -2.59 -0.41 0.19
CA VAL A 74 -1.19 -0.08 -0.09
C VAL A 74 -0.50 0.21 1.23
N ILE A 75 0.60 -0.49 1.50
CA ILE A 75 1.37 -0.40 2.74
C ILE A 75 2.77 0.17 2.44
N PRO A 76 2.96 1.50 2.54
CA PRO A 76 4.29 2.11 2.56
C PRO A 76 5.13 1.54 3.72
N SER A 77 6.46 1.57 3.63
CA SER A 77 7.31 0.99 4.68
C SER A 77 7.23 1.67 6.04
N TYR A 78 6.93 2.96 6.07
CA TYR A 78 6.86 3.75 7.30
C TYR A 78 5.48 3.63 7.96
N GLN A 79 4.52 3.01 7.27
CA GLN A 79 3.17 2.86 7.75
C GLN A 79 3.14 1.85 8.91
N SER A 80 2.65 2.31 10.06
CA SER A 80 2.45 1.51 11.27
C SER A 80 1.02 0.97 11.40
N GLU A 81 0.08 1.49 10.61
CA GLU A 81 -1.32 1.10 10.65
C GLU A 81 -1.97 1.17 9.26
N VAL A 82 -2.88 0.25 8.95
CA VAL A 82 -3.62 0.27 7.69
C VAL A 82 -5.11 0.14 7.91
N LYS A 83 -5.88 0.89 7.13
CA LYS A 83 -7.33 0.84 7.14
C LYS A 83 -7.81 -0.17 6.12
N VAL A 84 -8.67 -1.08 6.55
CA VAL A 84 -9.24 -2.13 5.70
C VAL A 84 -10.74 -2.23 5.91
N ARG A 85 -11.41 -2.85 4.95
CA ARG A 85 -12.82 -3.20 4.99
C ARG A 85 -12.97 -4.70 4.82
N MET A 86 -13.50 -5.33 5.86
CA MET A 86 -13.79 -6.76 5.91
C MET A 86 -15.25 -7.00 5.55
N MET A 87 -15.53 -7.97 4.70
CA MET A 87 -16.91 -8.33 4.34
C MET A 87 -17.39 -9.51 5.19
N LEU A 88 -17.77 -9.23 6.43
CA LEU A 88 -18.34 -10.24 7.33
C LEU A 88 -19.76 -10.61 6.90
N ARG A 89 -20.25 -11.77 7.35
CA ARG A 89 -21.66 -12.18 7.13
C ARG A 89 -22.67 -11.22 7.75
N SER A 90 -22.29 -10.55 8.85
CA SER A 90 -23.10 -9.51 9.51
C SER A 90 -23.10 -8.17 8.77
N GLY A 91 -22.26 -8.02 7.74
CA GLY A 91 -22.11 -6.80 6.96
C GLY A 91 -20.65 -6.32 6.91
N PRO A 92 -20.38 -5.29 6.08
CA PRO A 92 -19.05 -4.71 5.96
C PRO A 92 -18.61 -4.04 7.26
N VAL A 93 -17.41 -4.33 7.73
CA VAL A 93 -16.78 -3.69 8.89
C VAL A 93 -15.48 -3.05 8.46
N VAL A 94 -15.22 -1.84 8.95
CA VAL A 94 -13.98 -1.12 8.71
C VAL A 94 -13.10 -1.24 9.95
N GLU A 95 -11.88 -1.72 9.78
CA GLU A 95 -10.90 -1.85 10.85
C GLU A 95 -9.64 -1.06 10.52
N THR A 96 -8.93 -0.64 11.57
CA THR A 96 -7.55 -0.17 11.49
C THR A 96 -6.67 -1.25 12.08
N TRP A 97 -5.79 -1.82 11.27
CA TRP A 97 -4.87 -2.88 11.69
C TRP A 97 -3.49 -2.30 11.97
N GLY A 98 -2.87 -2.75 13.06
CA GLY A 98 -1.46 -2.48 13.32
C GLY A 98 -0.57 -3.28 12.38
N VAL A 99 0.44 -2.63 11.81
CA VAL A 99 1.43 -3.24 10.93
C VAL A 99 2.63 -3.68 11.76
N MET A 100 3.00 -4.95 11.64
CA MET A 100 4.18 -5.52 12.28
C MET A 100 5.21 -5.89 11.23
N ARG A 101 6.46 -5.49 11.44
CA ARG A 101 7.57 -5.74 10.50
C ARG A 101 8.65 -6.55 11.20
N TYR A 102 9.01 -7.67 10.61
CA TYR A 102 10.05 -8.57 11.13
C TYR A 102 10.99 -8.94 9.98
N GLY A 103 12.08 -8.17 9.82
CA GLY A 103 12.98 -8.32 8.68
C GLY A 103 12.24 -8.06 7.35
N ASN A 104 12.19 -9.07 6.50
CA ASN A 104 11.48 -9.04 5.22
C ASN A 104 10.00 -9.51 5.31
N MET A 105 9.51 -9.86 6.50
CA MET A 105 8.13 -10.30 6.72
C MET A 105 7.24 -9.14 7.17
N LEU A 106 6.01 -9.14 6.66
CA LEU A 106 4.93 -8.24 7.07
C LEU A 106 3.83 -9.06 7.73
N GLY A 107 3.42 -8.64 8.92
CA GLY A 107 2.25 -9.18 9.61
C GLY A 107 1.31 -8.04 10.01
N PHE A 108 0.08 -8.40 10.39
CA PHE A 108 -0.91 -7.43 10.85
C PHE A 108 -1.56 -7.90 12.15
N ARG A 109 -1.92 -6.94 13.00
CA ARG A 109 -2.67 -7.15 14.23
C ARG A 109 -4.00 -6.39 14.15
N ARG A 110 -5.10 -7.09 14.43
CA ARG A 110 -6.45 -6.52 14.45
C ARG A 110 -6.69 -5.72 15.74
N PRO A 111 -7.75 -4.88 15.80
CA PRO A 111 -8.07 -4.08 16.99
C PRO A 111 -8.34 -4.90 18.26
N ASP A 112 -8.80 -6.14 18.10
CA ASP A 112 -9.02 -7.10 19.20
C ASP A 112 -7.73 -7.74 19.74
N GLY A 113 -6.58 -7.46 19.11
CA GLY A 113 -5.28 -8.00 19.48
C GLY A 113 -4.88 -9.25 18.69
N ASP A 114 -5.80 -9.85 17.93
CA ASP A 114 -5.53 -11.05 17.16
C ASP A 114 -4.60 -10.77 15.98
N LEU A 115 -3.83 -11.78 15.60
CA LEU A 115 -3.03 -11.74 14.39
C LEU A 115 -3.93 -11.97 13.17
N VAL A 116 -3.69 -11.23 12.10
CA VAL A 116 -4.31 -11.51 10.81
C VAL A 116 -3.68 -12.74 10.20
N VAL A 117 -4.49 -13.75 9.93
CA VAL A 117 -4.07 -15.01 9.30
C VAL A 117 -4.64 -15.07 7.88
N PRO A 118 -3.80 -15.15 6.83
CA PRO A 118 -4.27 -15.38 5.47
C PRO A 118 -5.08 -16.68 5.38
N ALA A 119 -6.19 -16.66 4.66
CA ALA A 119 -6.89 -17.90 4.29
C ALA A 119 -6.08 -18.65 3.23
N THR A 120 -5.97 -19.97 3.39
CA THR A 120 -5.31 -20.90 2.44
C THR A 120 -6.28 -21.46 1.43
#